data_AF-A0A7S2WT01-F1
#
_entry.id   AF-A0A7S2WT01-F1
#
_cell.length_a   1.000
_cell.length_b   1.000
_cell.length_c   1.000
_cell.angle_alpha   90.00
_cell.angle_beta   90.00
_cell.angle_gamma   90.00
#
_symmetry.space_group_name_H-M   'P 1'
#
loop_
_entity.id
_entity.type
_entity.pdbx_description
1 polymer ?
#
loop_
_entity_poly.entity_id
_entity_poly.type
_entity_poly.pdbx_seq_one_letter_code
_entity_poly.pdbx_strand_id
1 'polypeptide(L)'
;NKSFFRLFPAEGPAILDLVVTDDEEPPKAGVKVLCRHPFQENRRANVTPARVQRLLECIWNGPEGFEAVIPDLEVARQYAMDQVKTIRADTIRPLNPTPYKVSVSQKLYGFLHDLWLQEMPIQDLQ
;
A
#
# COMPACT_ATOMS: atom_id res chain seq x y z
N ASN A 1 8.51 11.76 1.61
CA ASN A 1 8.06 10.87 0.53
C ASN A 1 7.53 9.57 1.10
N LYS A 2 6.78 8.79 0.29
CA LYS A 2 6.06 7.59 0.72
C LYS A 2 6.44 6.42 -0.18
N SER A 3 6.55 5.23 0.40
CA SER A 3 6.82 3.97 -0.29
C SER A 3 5.64 3.03 -0.15
N PHE A 4 5.39 2.24 -1.20
CA PHE A 4 4.18 1.41 -1.34
C PHE A 4 4.57 -0.05 -1.52
N PHE A 5 3.95 -0.92 -0.74
CA PHE A 5 4.27 -2.34 -0.69
C PHE A 5 3.01 -3.19 -0.73
N ARG A 6 2.97 -4.18 -1.62
CA ARG A 6 1.92 -5.21 -1.61
C ARG A 6 2.36 -6.40 -0.75
N LEU A 7 1.50 -6.77 0.18
CA LEU A 7 1.74 -7.88 1.11
C LEU A 7 1.02 -9.14 0.64
N PHE A 8 1.74 -10.26 0.60
CA PHE A 8 1.22 -11.55 0.16
C PHE A 8 1.30 -12.62 1.25
N PRO A 9 0.33 -13.55 1.30
CA PRO A 9 0.46 -14.78 2.07
C PRO A 9 1.47 -15.72 1.40
N ALA A 10 1.72 -16.89 2.00
CA ALA A 10 2.55 -17.93 1.39
C ALA A 10 1.96 -18.41 0.06
N GLU A 11 0.64 -18.63 0.04
CA GLU A 11 -0.13 -19.00 -1.14
C GLU A 11 -1.43 -18.21 -1.20
N GLY A 12 -1.83 -17.82 -2.40
CA GLY A 12 -3.09 -17.09 -2.65
C GLY A 12 -2.92 -15.59 -2.95
N PRO A 13 -4.05 -14.88 -3.04
CA PRO A 13 -4.07 -13.49 -3.50
C PRO A 13 -3.47 -12.52 -2.48
N ALA A 14 -3.20 -11.30 -2.93
CA ALA A 14 -2.71 -10.21 -2.10
C ALA A 14 -3.59 -9.98 -0.85
N ILE A 15 -2.95 -9.67 0.27
CA ILE A 15 -3.62 -9.38 1.54
C ILE A 15 -4.13 -7.94 1.53
N LEU A 16 -3.21 -7.00 1.28
CA LEU A 16 -3.41 -5.56 1.28
C LEU A 16 -2.18 -4.85 0.68
N ASP A 17 -2.35 -3.57 0.35
CA ASP A 17 -1.24 -2.67 0.08
C ASP A 17 -0.95 -1.81 1.32
N LEU A 18 0.33 -1.71 1.69
CA LEU A 18 0.85 -0.96 2.83
C LEU A 18 1.64 0.26 2.33
N VAL A 19 1.29 1.43 2.85
CA VAL A 19 2.01 2.69 2.63
C VAL A 19 2.84 3.01 3.86
N VAL A 20 4.13 3.29 3.64
CA VAL A 20 5.09 3.66 4.69
C VAL A 20 5.76 4.98 4.31
N THR A 21 6.31 5.71 5.27
CA THR A 21 7.19 6.84 4.94
C THR A 21 8.55 6.33 4.50
N ASP A 22 9.25 7.08 3.64
CA ASP A 22 10.51 6.61 3.04
C ASP A 22 11.67 6.47 4.03
N ASP A 23 11.55 7.09 5.20
CA ASP A 23 12.51 6.98 6.31
C ASP A 23 12.18 5.84 7.28
N GLU A 24 11.12 5.06 7.01
CA GLU A 24 10.84 3.80 7.71
C GLU A 24 11.55 2.62 7.02
N GLU A 25 11.90 1.61 7.82
CA GLU A 25 12.35 0.35 7.24
C GLU A 25 11.23 -0.29 6.39
N PRO A 26 11.54 -0.76 5.17
CA PRO A 26 10.60 -1.51 4.36
C PRO A 26 10.08 -2.76 5.10
N PRO A 27 8.81 -3.15 4.91
CA PRO A 27 8.30 -4.40 5.45
C PRO A 27 9.08 -5.59 4.86
N LYS A 28 9.34 -6.60 5.68
CA LYS A 28 10.13 -7.79 5.31
C LYS A 28 9.27 -9.05 5.39
N ALA A 29 9.54 -10.01 4.50
CA ALA A 29 8.93 -11.33 4.58
C ALA A 29 9.23 -11.99 5.93
N GLY A 30 8.25 -12.66 6.53
CA GLY A 30 8.35 -13.30 7.84
C GLY A 30 8.33 -12.34 9.04
N VAL A 31 8.38 -11.02 8.81
CA VAL A 31 8.37 -10.01 9.87
C VAL A 31 6.96 -9.46 10.04
N LYS A 32 6.46 -9.50 11.28
CA LYS A 32 5.13 -8.97 11.61
C LYS A 32 5.12 -7.44 11.47
N VAL A 33 4.11 -6.91 10.79
CA VAL A 33 3.87 -5.47 10.63
C VAL A 33 2.44 -5.12 11.06
N LEU A 34 2.29 -3.99 11.77
CA LEU A 34 0.99 -3.43 12.11
C LEU A 34 0.46 -2.58 10.95
N CYS A 35 -0.64 -3.00 10.36
CA CYS A 35 -1.33 -2.30 9.28
C CYS A 35 -2.56 -1.58 9.82
N ARG A 36 -2.65 -0.27 9.62
CA ARG A 36 -3.77 0.55 10.09
C ARG A 36 -4.55 1.15 8.94
N HIS A 37 -5.87 1.26 9.10
CA HIS A 37 -6.66 2.12 8.23
C HIS A 37 -6.30 3.59 8.53
N PRO A 38 -6.15 4.45 7.51
CA PRO A 38 -5.71 5.84 7.71
C PRO A 38 -6.66 6.67 8.57
N PHE A 39 -7.97 6.40 8.53
CA PHE A 39 -9.00 7.21 9.19
C PHE A 39 -9.89 6.48 10.21
N GLN A 40 -9.80 5.15 10.29
CA GLN A 40 -10.73 4.35 11.11
C GLN A 40 -9.92 3.57 12.13
N GLU A 41 -9.86 4.09 13.34
CA GLU A 41 -8.91 3.63 14.37
C GLU A 41 -9.12 2.17 14.78
N ASN A 42 -10.37 1.72 14.76
CA ASN A 42 -10.76 0.35 15.05
C ASN A 42 -10.41 -0.63 13.92
N ARG A 43 -10.06 -0.15 12.73
CA ARG A 43 -9.64 -0.98 11.59
C ARG A 43 -8.13 -1.07 11.54
N ARG A 44 -7.59 -2.06 12.24
CA ARG A 44 -6.16 -2.38 12.28
C ARG A 44 -5.93 -3.88 12.36
N ALA A 45 -4.83 -4.36 11.79
CA ALA A 45 -4.48 -5.78 11.81
C ALA A 45 -2.96 -5.97 11.84
N ASN A 46 -2.50 -7.00 12.53
CA ASN A 46 -1.13 -7.48 12.38
C ASN A 46 -1.06 -8.42 11.17
N VAL A 47 -0.11 -8.19 10.28
CA VAL A 47 0.14 -9.03 9.11
C VAL A 47 1.58 -9.53 9.16
N THR A 48 1.77 -10.83 8.96
CA THR A 48 3.10 -11.42 8.70
C THR A 48 3.11 -11.87 7.25
N PRO A 49 3.65 -11.05 6.31
CA PRO A 49 3.67 -11.40 4.90
C PRO A 49 4.68 -12.51 4.64
N ALA A 50 4.36 -13.47 3.77
CA ALA A 50 5.36 -14.41 3.27
C ALA A 50 6.18 -13.82 2.11
N ARG A 51 5.59 -12.87 1.37
CA ARG A 51 6.26 -12.10 0.32
C ARG A 51 5.81 -10.65 0.36
N VAL A 52 6.76 -9.77 0.07
CA VAL A 52 6.57 -8.32 -0.02
C VAL A 52 6.99 -7.88 -1.42
N GLN A 53 6.16 -7.08 -2.08
CA GLN A 53 6.48 -6.50 -3.39
C GLN A 53 6.44 -4.97 -3.29
N ARG A 54 7.53 -4.30 -3.65
CA ARG A 54 7.55 -2.85 -3.83
C ARG A 54 6.75 -2.48 -5.09
N LEU A 55 5.90 -1.47 -5.00
CA LEU A 55 4.98 -1.09 -6.08
C LEU A 55 5.47 0.08 -6.95
N LEU A 56 6.32 0.94 -6.40
CA LEU A 56 6.86 2.10 -7.12
C LEU A 56 8.35 1.93 -7.39
N GLU A 57 8.74 2.12 -8.64
CA GLU A 57 10.12 2.13 -9.12
C GLU A 57 10.49 3.51 -9.65
N CYS A 58 11.77 3.88 -9.55
CA CYS A 58 12.25 5.15 -10.09
C CYS A 58 12.34 5.05 -11.61
N ILE A 59 11.56 5.88 -12.33
CA ILE A 59 11.63 5.96 -13.80
C ILE A 59 12.59 7.08 -14.24
N TRP A 60 12.61 8.17 -13.48
CA TRP A 60 13.39 9.37 -13.77
C TRP A 60 13.95 9.95 -12.47
N ASN A 61 15.27 10.11 -12.39
CA ASN A 61 15.99 10.57 -11.20
C ASN A 61 16.61 11.97 -11.42
N GLY A 62 15.75 12.92 -11.77
CA GLY A 62 16.12 14.33 -11.85
C GLY A 62 17.35 14.58 -12.75
N PRO A 63 18.46 15.13 -12.21
CA PRO A 63 19.70 15.36 -12.98
C PRO A 63 20.36 14.08 -13.50
N GLU A 64 20.16 12.95 -12.84
CA GLU A 64 20.73 11.64 -13.24
C GLU A 64 19.98 11.05 -14.44
N GLY A 65 18.81 11.62 -14.78
CA GLY A 65 18.07 11.32 -15.98
C GLY A 65 17.21 10.06 -15.87
N PHE A 66 17.07 9.33 -16.98
CA PHE A 66 16.20 8.17 -17.09
C PHE A 66 16.88 6.91 -16.54
N GLU A 67 16.22 6.19 -15.61
CA GLU A 67 16.80 5.03 -14.90
C GLU A 67 16.10 3.69 -15.20
N ALA A 68 14.87 3.73 -15.72
CA ALA A 68 14.08 2.51 -15.90
C ALA A 68 14.31 1.85 -17.26
N VAL A 69 13.93 0.57 -17.35
CA VAL A 69 13.78 -0.13 -18.62
C VAL A 69 12.32 -0.08 -19.03
N ILE A 70 12.01 0.48 -20.20
CA ILE A 70 10.65 0.47 -20.74
C ILE A 70 10.37 -0.93 -21.27
N PRO A 71 9.37 -1.66 -20.74
CA PRO A 71 9.04 -2.98 -21.24
C PRO A 71 8.37 -2.91 -22.60
N ASP A 72 8.56 -3.93 -23.41
CA ASP A 72 7.78 -4.11 -24.64
C ASP A 72 6.29 -4.32 -24.31
N LEU A 73 5.43 -4.01 -25.28
CA LEU A 73 3.97 -4.08 -25.11
C LEU A 73 3.50 -5.45 -24.63
N GLU A 74 4.08 -6.54 -25.17
CA GLU A 74 3.69 -7.90 -24.81
C GLU A 74 4.09 -8.25 -23.37
N VAL A 75 5.25 -7.77 -22.92
CA VAL A 75 5.70 -7.92 -21.54
C VAL A 75 4.79 -7.15 -20.59
N ALA A 76 4.46 -5.90 -20.94
CA ALA A 76 3.55 -5.07 -20.15
C ALA A 76 2.13 -5.69 -20.07
N ARG A 77 1.62 -6.23 -21.18
CA ARG A 77 0.33 -6.94 -21.25
C ARG A 77 0.33 -8.16 -20.34
N GLN A 78 1.37 -8.99 -20.42
CA GLN A 78 1.50 -10.18 -19.60
C GLN A 78 1.60 -9.83 -18.12
N TYR A 79 2.43 -8.83 -17.76
CA TYR A 79 2.53 -8.32 -16.41
C TYR A 79 1.17 -7.87 -15.86
N ALA A 80 0.40 -7.08 -16.61
CA ALA A 80 -0.92 -6.63 -16.20
C ALA A 80 -1.88 -7.80 -15.94
N MET A 81 -1.91 -8.79 -16.84
CA MET A 81 -2.73 -9.99 -16.67
C MET A 81 -2.34 -10.79 -15.44
N ASP A 82 -1.05 -10.93 -15.17
CA ASP A 82 -0.58 -11.65 -13.99
C ASP A 82 -0.87 -10.89 -12.69
N GLN A 83 -0.76 -9.56 -12.69
CA GLN A 83 -1.16 -8.75 -11.53
C GLN A 83 -2.65 -8.88 -11.21
N VAL A 84 -3.53 -8.89 -12.22
CA VAL A 84 -4.98 -9.07 -12.01
C VAL A 84 -5.28 -10.41 -11.33
N LYS A 85 -4.58 -11.49 -11.70
CA LYS A 85 -4.72 -12.81 -11.06
C LYS A 85 -4.32 -12.81 -9.59
N THR A 86 -3.49 -11.86 -9.16
CA THR A 86 -3.08 -11.75 -7.74
C THR A 86 -4.12 -11.07 -6.86
N ILE A 87 -5.13 -10.43 -7.43
CA ILE A 87 -6.19 -9.75 -6.68
C ILE A 87 -7.27 -10.76 -6.29
N ARG A 88 -7.88 -10.54 -5.12
CA ARG A 88 -8.97 -11.40 -4.64
C ARG A 88 -10.18 -11.30 -5.58
N ALA A 89 -10.79 -12.45 -5.88
CA ALA A 89 -11.94 -12.53 -6.79
C ALA A 89 -13.13 -11.64 -6.34
N ASP A 90 -13.35 -11.50 -5.03
CA ASP A 90 -14.41 -10.66 -4.48
C ASP A 90 -14.13 -9.16 -4.62
N THR A 91 -12.87 -8.75 -4.78
CA THR A 91 -12.49 -7.36 -5.07
C THR A 91 -12.74 -6.97 -6.52
N ILE A 92 -12.66 -7.92 -7.46
CA ILE A 92 -12.78 -7.65 -8.91
C ILE A 92 -14.13 -8.06 -9.51
N ARG A 93 -15.07 -8.55 -8.69
CA ARG A 93 -16.39 -8.97 -9.19
C ARG A 93 -17.21 -7.77 -9.70
N PRO A 94 -18.05 -7.94 -10.74
CA PRO A 94 -18.80 -6.82 -11.32
C PRO A 94 -19.85 -6.20 -10.38
N LEU A 95 -20.45 -7.01 -9.51
CA LEU A 95 -21.54 -6.58 -8.64
C LEU A 95 -21.08 -6.54 -7.18
N ASN A 96 -21.23 -5.37 -6.55
CA ASN A 96 -20.90 -5.13 -5.14
C ASN A 96 -19.48 -5.62 -4.74
N PRO A 97 -18.40 -5.18 -5.42
CA PRO A 97 -17.04 -5.62 -5.10
C PRO A 97 -16.66 -5.27 -3.66
N THR A 98 -15.91 -6.14 -3.00
CA THR A 98 -15.32 -5.85 -1.68
C THR A 98 -14.19 -4.83 -1.87
N PRO A 99 -14.19 -3.69 -1.14
CA PRO A 99 -13.12 -2.70 -1.23
C PRO A 99 -11.75 -3.33 -0.97
N TYR A 100 -10.78 -3.02 -1.84
CA TYR A 100 -9.40 -3.46 -1.63
C TYR A 100 -8.80 -2.78 -0.41
N LYS A 101 -8.02 -3.53 0.37
CA LYS A 101 -7.44 -3.03 1.62
C LYS A 101 -6.17 -2.24 1.31
N VAL A 102 -6.21 -0.95 1.62
CA VAL A 102 -5.01 -0.10 1.70
C VAL A 102 -4.80 0.31 3.15
N SER A 103 -3.59 0.12 3.66
CA SER A 103 -3.22 0.43 5.04
C SER A 103 -1.99 1.33 5.07
N VAL A 104 -1.80 1.99 6.20
CA VAL A 104 -0.63 2.83 6.50
C VAL A 104 0.17 2.22 7.65
N SER A 105 1.47 2.51 7.68
CA SER A 105 2.34 2.20 8.82
C SER A 105 1.87 2.91 10.09
N GLN A 106 2.36 2.47 11.25
CA GLN A 106 2.09 3.13 12.52
C GLN A 106 2.58 4.59 12.53
N LYS A 107 3.75 4.86 11.94
CA LYS A 107 4.31 6.22 11.89
C LYS A 107 3.51 7.13 10.97
N LEU A 108 3.18 6.66 9.75
CA LEU A 108 2.36 7.43 8.82
C LEU A 108 0.95 7.67 9.36
N TYR A 109 0.37 6.69 10.06
CA TYR A 109 -0.90 6.86 10.77
C TYR A 109 -0.83 7.98 11.81
N GLY A 110 0.22 8.01 12.64
CA GLY A 110 0.43 9.05 13.64
C GLY A 110 0.49 10.43 12.99
N PHE A 111 1.33 10.58 11.96
CA PHE A 111 1.46 11.83 11.21
C PHE A 111 0.12 12.31 10.62
N LEU A 112 -0.66 11.41 10.01
CA LEU A 112 -1.98 11.76 9.46
C LEU A 112 -2.96 12.19 10.55
N HIS A 113 -2.95 11.53 11.70
CA HIS A 113 -3.85 11.83 12.81
C HIS A 113 -3.50 13.18 13.46
N ASP A 114 -2.21 13.45 13.65
CA ASP A 114 -1.73 14.73 14.18
C ASP A 114 -2.14 15.89 13.25
N LEU A 115 -1.94 15.71 11.94
CA LEU A 115 -2.35 16.70 10.94
C LEU A 115 -3.88 16.90 10.95
N TRP A 116 -4.65 15.81 11.08
CA TRP A 116 -6.10 15.93 11.15
C TRP A 116 -6.53 16.73 12.38
N LEU A 117 -5.99 16.43 13.57
CA LEU A 117 -6.31 17.17 14.79
C LEU A 117 -5.95 18.65 14.71
N GLN A 118 -4.85 18.99 14.03
CA GLN A 118 -4.44 20.39 13.82
C GLN A 118 -5.40 21.17 12.92
N GLU A 119 -5.94 20.52 11.89
CA GLU A 119 -6.81 21.15 10.89
C GLU A 119 -8.31 21.06 11.26
N MET A 120 -8.67 20.29 12.29
CA MET A 120 -10.08 20.17 12.70
C MET A 120 -10.58 21.52 13.25
N PRO A 121 -11.70 22.05 12.70
CA PRO A 121 -12.30 23.26 13.23
C PRO A 121 -12.63 23.09 14.72
N ILE A 122 -12.20 24.04 15.53
CA ILE A 122 -12.55 24.09 16.95
C ILE A 122 -13.96 24.66 17.03
N GLN A 123 -14.88 23.87 17.60
CA GLN A 123 -16.24 24.34 17.86
C GLN A 123 -16.26 25.11 19.17
N ASP A 124 -16.62 26.39 19.11
CA ASP A 124 -16.98 27.15 20.30
C ASP A 124 -18.36 26.70 20.78
N LEU A 125 -18.43 26.26 22.05
CA LEU A 125 -19.70 25.94 22.70
C LEU A 125 -20.22 27.21 23.40
N GLN A 126 -21.47 27.58 23.09
CA GLN A 126 -22.23 28.65 23.77
C GLN A 126 -23.28 28.06 24.70
#